data_AF-A0A2H3BDM8-F1
#
_entry.id   AF-A0A2H3BDM8-F1
#
_cell.length_a   1.000
_cell.length_b   1.000
_cell.length_c   1.000
_cell.angle_alpha   90.00
_cell.angle_beta   90.00
_cell.angle_gamma   90.00
#
_symmetry.space_group_name_H-M   'P 1'
#
loop_
_entity.id
_entity.type
_entity.pdbx_description
1 polymer ?
#
loop_
_entity_poly.entity_id
_entity_poly.type
_entity_poly.pdbx_seq_one_letter_code
_entity_poly.pdbx_strand_id
1 'polypeptide(L)'
;MIWKGEWCKNVHRIVVQSIGGLPLSAQDAVKKVFGEAADIRAAQRELLWDSMQHQWPSKPNPGMESKVEHLLRFELFIPYVLYMGRNRLYVDIADGDLGLTAAVQSNDALQMSQYKPTNSPTPTAFFEQVTCSRAMKLPPVVWLKLMRMAKDDGAFAPIDVNSLDSFPMDLCSRFFPLILSTLKDASPCMHFEIAAQVYFIDELTVNLLNMLSSFDILTDKTSFPSTFKLTLAFIRYLLHRISLSSFDVYIHRAIVEVQRGLWMYMLKIPPDEQIVALASVVEQVVHSPVFKLESEWTGAQTALLEVYSGMVGVWTPGRSTKHNFWPALQPLIEILINQYDALYDTDQFTPFDIMCKILGFGLRHGVETVYSVFLDMRCLEVFGSHSLRPGLVTVINGYVAGLAALDTSIGLQRHLDYLHELENLFLACCILITNGWNACGETPDTIFSPPLRLSEDICTDIRALASLRPSDPSWDQCRRKLRDLLQDDGGEFFTKQQKWTPRGFESLKPGEIDEAKNNISLALSELDEIFSGSMSTHSMHPHESMVRSFFGRIYRYLRYPRRREKDEVQV
;
A
#
# COMPACT_ATOMS: atom_id res chain seq x y z
N MET A 1 24.42 11.46 64.47
CA MET A 1 23.67 12.43 63.65
C MET A 1 24.27 12.64 62.26
N ILE A 2 25.57 12.39 62.03
CA ILE A 2 26.25 12.49 60.71
C ILE A 2 25.79 11.41 59.71
N TRP A 3 25.42 10.21 60.18
CA TRP A 3 25.02 9.10 59.32
C TRP A 3 23.66 9.26 58.63
N LYS A 4 22.73 10.09 59.15
CA LYS A 4 21.43 10.31 58.50
C LYS A 4 21.52 11.15 57.22
N GLY A 5 22.53 12.03 57.11
CA GLY A 5 22.71 12.91 55.94
C GLY A 5 23.28 12.18 54.72
N GLU A 6 24.17 11.21 54.94
CA GLU A 6 24.86 10.48 53.86
C GLU A 6 23.93 9.44 53.19
N TRP A 7 23.08 8.78 53.98
CA TRP A 7 22.05 7.88 53.46
C TRP A 7 21.01 8.62 52.61
N CYS A 8 20.58 9.81 53.05
CA CYS A 8 19.63 10.64 52.31
C CYS A 8 20.20 11.10 50.96
N LYS A 9 21.49 11.48 50.93
CA LYS A 9 22.19 11.82 49.68
C LYS A 9 22.29 10.63 48.72
N ASN A 10 22.65 9.45 49.20
CA ASN A 10 22.75 8.26 48.34
C ASN A 10 21.39 7.84 47.76
N VAL A 11 20.31 7.93 48.53
CA VAL A 11 18.95 7.67 48.06
C VAL A 11 18.54 8.67 46.98
N HIS A 12 18.78 9.97 47.16
CA HIS A 12 18.46 10.98 46.15
C HIS A 12 19.25 10.76 44.85
N ARG A 13 20.53 10.34 44.94
CA ARG A 13 21.34 10.04 43.76
C ARG A 13 20.77 8.88 42.95
N ILE A 14 20.33 7.81 43.62
CA ILE A 14 19.68 6.66 42.98
C ILE A 14 18.37 7.11 42.33
N VAL A 15 17.53 7.85 43.06
CA VAL A 15 16.23 8.33 42.56
C VAL A 15 16.39 9.21 41.30
N VAL A 16 17.32 10.17 41.30
CA VAL A 16 17.57 11.04 40.13
C VAL A 16 17.95 10.21 38.90
N GLN A 17 18.88 9.26 39.05
CA GLN A 17 19.32 8.42 37.93
C GLN A 17 18.23 7.45 37.48
N SER A 18 17.45 6.90 38.40
CA SER A 18 16.32 6.02 38.09
C SER A 18 15.24 6.75 37.30
N ILE A 19 14.92 8.00 37.64
CA ILE A 19 13.95 8.82 36.90
C ILE A 19 14.38 9.03 35.44
N GLY A 20 15.67 9.30 35.20
CA GLY A 20 16.20 9.43 33.83
C GLY A 20 16.11 8.14 33.00
N GLY A 21 15.93 6.98 33.63
CA GLY A 21 15.74 5.69 32.99
C GLY A 21 14.28 5.24 32.84
N LEU A 22 13.30 6.05 33.26
CA LEU A 22 11.89 5.66 33.21
C LEU A 22 11.34 5.66 31.76
N PRO A 23 10.35 4.81 31.46
CA PRO A 23 9.64 4.87 30.19
C PRO A 23 8.80 6.15 30.11
N LEU A 24 8.50 6.58 28.89
CA LEU A 24 7.68 7.78 28.64
C LEU A 24 6.30 7.70 29.30
N SER A 25 5.71 6.50 29.41
CA SER A 25 4.43 6.27 30.10
C SER A 25 4.43 6.62 31.59
N ALA A 26 5.62 6.75 32.22
CA ALA A 26 5.74 7.15 33.61
C ALA A 26 5.66 8.67 33.83
N GLN A 27 5.59 9.49 32.76
CA GLN A 27 5.67 10.95 32.88
C GLN A 27 4.63 11.56 33.82
N ASP A 28 3.36 11.14 33.70
CA ASP A 28 2.29 11.61 34.57
C ASP A 28 2.45 11.13 36.02
N ALA A 29 2.94 9.91 36.19
CA ALA A 29 3.21 9.35 37.53
C ALA A 29 4.34 10.11 38.22
N VAL A 30 5.43 10.41 37.51
CA VAL A 30 6.54 11.22 38.02
C VAL A 30 6.05 12.62 38.41
N LYS A 31 5.28 13.28 37.54
CA LYS A 31 4.70 14.60 37.83
C LYS A 31 3.80 14.57 39.07
N LYS A 32 2.98 13.52 39.23
CA LYS A 32 2.08 13.34 40.38
C LYS A 32 2.83 13.07 41.68
N VAL A 33 3.89 12.25 41.64
CA VAL A 33 4.65 11.84 42.83
C VAL A 33 5.56 12.96 43.32
N PHE A 34 6.28 13.60 42.40
CA PHE A 34 7.34 14.53 42.78
C PHE A 34 6.91 16.01 42.76
N GLY A 35 5.78 16.36 42.13
CA GLY A 35 5.24 17.72 42.14
C GLY A 35 6.28 18.75 41.69
N GLU A 36 6.58 19.73 42.54
CA GLU A 36 7.64 20.71 42.27
C GLU A 36 9.06 20.15 42.44
N ALA A 37 9.29 19.03 43.14
CA ALA A 37 10.57 18.31 43.17
C ALA A 37 11.82 19.18 43.46
N ALA A 38 11.71 20.22 44.28
CA ALA A 38 12.78 21.20 44.49
C ALA A 38 14.06 20.59 45.08
N ASP A 39 13.90 19.65 46.01
CA ASP A 39 14.96 18.87 46.66
C ASP A 39 15.68 17.93 45.69
N ILE A 40 14.93 17.20 44.86
CA ILE A 40 15.49 16.28 43.87
C ILE A 40 16.19 17.05 42.74
N ARG A 41 15.66 18.22 42.35
CA ARG A 41 16.34 19.12 41.40
C ARG A 41 17.67 19.66 41.96
N ALA A 42 17.74 19.97 43.24
CA ALA A 42 18.99 20.37 43.87
C ALA A 42 20.02 19.23 43.84
N ALA A 43 19.60 18.00 44.19
CA ALA A 43 20.46 16.82 44.13
C ALA A 43 20.95 16.51 42.71
N GLN A 44 20.09 16.66 41.70
CA GLN A 44 20.49 16.48 40.29
C GLN A 44 21.51 17.54 39.86
N ARG A 45 21.33 18.80 40.28
CA ARG A 45 22.26 19.89 39.96
C ARG A 45 23.65 19.65 40.55
N GLU A 46 23.73 19.23 41.81
CA GLU A 46 24.99 18.87 42.46
C GLU A 46 25.66 17.70 41.73
N LEU A 47 24.90 16.65 41.43
CA LEU A 47 25.41 15.48 40.70
C LEU A 47 25.94 15.83 39.32
N LEU A 48 25.25 16.72 38.60
CA LEU A 48 25.68 17.18 37.30
C LEU A 48 26.93 18.04 37.42
N TRP A 49 26.98 18.96 38.39
CA TRP A 49 28.17 19.77 38.67
C TRP A 49 29.41 18.92 38.94
N ASP A 50 29.28 17.89 39.79
CA ASP A 50 30.37 16.95 40.11
C ASP A 50 30.82 16.10 38.90
N SER A 51 29.97 15.96 37.88
CA SER A 51 30.23 15.13 36.69
C SER A 51 30.78 15.94 35.51
N MET A 52 30.94 17.25 35.68
CA MET A 52 31.37 18.18 34.62
C MET A 52 32.71 18.82 34.96
N GLN A 53 33.45 19.20 33.92
CA GLN A 53 34.64 20.03 34.01
C GLN A 53 34.23 21.48 34.25
N HIS A 54 34.90 22.15 35.18
CA HIS A 54 34.63 23.55 35.53
C HIS A 54 35.32 24.53 34.58
N GLN A 55 35.18 24.29 33.28
CA GLN A 55 35.69 25.15 32.21
C GLN A 55 34.57 25.54 31.24
N TRP A 56 34.88 26.50 30.37
CA TRP A 56 33.93 27.08 29.43
C TRP A 56 34.38 26.84 27.98
N PRO A 57 33.61 26.11 27.14
CA PRO A 57 32.35 25.42 27.44
C PRO A 57 32.55 24.20 28.35
N SER A 58 31.50 23.83 29.11
CA SER A 58 31.61 22.77 30.11
C SER A 58 31.48 21.39 29.45
N LYS A 59 32.50 20.55 29.64
CA LYS A 59 32.53 19.16 29.15
C LYS A 59 32.26 18.18 30.27
N PRO A 60 31.69 16.99 30.01
CA PRO A 60 31.73 15.90 30.97
C PRO A 60 33.17 15.60 31.42
N ASN A 61 33.34 15.18 32.67
CA ASN A 61 34.61 14.55 33.08
C ASN A 61 34.82 13.27 32.25
N PRO A 62 36.05 12.92 31.83
CA PRO A 62 36.27 11.74 30.99
C PRO A 62 35.65 10.47 31.59
N GLY A 63 34.82 9.77 30.82
CA GLY A 63 34.10 8.56 31.24
C GLY A 63 32.79 8.81 31.99
N MET A 64 32.39 10.07 32.17
CA MET A 64 31.11 10.45 32.82
C MET A 64 30.02 10.84 31.82
N GLU A 65 30.24 10.70 30.51
CA GLU A 65 29.34 11.13 29.44
C GLU A 65 27.97 10.47 29.58
N SER A 66 27.93 9.14 29.76
CA SER A 66 26.68 8.40 29.98
C SER A 66 25.97 8.81 31.27
N LYS A 67 26.73 9.11 32.34
CA LYS A 67 26.14 9.60 33.59
C LYS A 67 25.51 10.98 33.41
N VAL A 68 26.22 11.90 32.73
CA VAL A 68 25.71 13.23 32.38
C VAL A 68 24.47 13.10 31.51
N GLU A 69 24.48 12.23 30.50
CA GLU A 69 23.33 11.93 29.64
C GLU A 69 22.10 11.49 30.45
N HIS A 70 22.25 10.52 31.36
CA HIS A 70 21.18 10.07 32.26
C HIS A 70 20.66 11.21 33.17
N LEU A 71 21.56 12.07 33.68
CA LEU A 71 21.20 13.22 34.51
C LEU A 71 20.50 14.33 33.72
N LEU A 72 20.76 14.45 32.43
CA LEU A 72 20.04 15.36 31.54
C LEU A 72 18.67 14.80 31.16
N ARG A 73 18.54 13.48 30.98
CA ARG A 73 17.24 12.81 30.78
C ARG A 73 16.28 13.02 31.94
N PHE A 74 16.79 13.09 33.18
CA PHE A 74 15.98 13.47 34.34
C PHE A 74 15.21 14.79 34.11
N GLU A 75 15.86 15.78 33.48
CA GLU A 75 15.25 17.09 33.23
C GLU A 75 14.11 17.04 32.20
N LEU A 76 14.02 15.96 31.41
CA LEU A 76 12.89 15.75 30.48
C LEU A 76 11.60 15.37 31.22
N PHE A 77 11.71 14.79 32.43
CA PHE A 77 10.60 14.46 33.31
C PHE A 77 10.32 15.56 34.32
N ILE A 78 11.38 16.13 34.91
CA ILE A 78 11.29 17.20 35.91
C ILE A 78 12.09 18.40 35.39
N PRO A 79 11.42 19.33 34.67
CA PRO A 79 12.10 20.44 34.02
C PRO A 79 12.91 21.31 34.98
N TYR A 80 14.04 21.79 34.46
CA TYR A 80 14.84 22.81 35.11
C TYR A 80 14.01 24.10 35.26
N VAL A 81 13.94 24.68 36.46
CA VAL A 81 13.21 25.95 36.61
C VAL A 81 14.08 27.12 36.22
N LEU A 82 13.59 27.86 35.24
CA LEU A 82 14.20 29.09 34.72
C LEU A 82 13.94 30.30 35.65
N TYR A 83 14.05 30.13 36.97
CA TYR A 83 13.84 31.23 37.93
C TYR A 83 14.86 32.40 37.75
N MET A 84 15.92 32.21 36.96
CA MET A 84 17.02 33.17 36.76
C MET A 84 17.51 33.24 35.29
N GLY A 85 16.60 33.25 34.30
CA GLY A 85 16.95 33.55 32.90
C GLY A 85 17.84 32.50 32.19
N ARG A 86 18.52 32.92 31.10
CA ARG A 86 19.35 32.09 30.18
C ARG A 86 20.68 31.57 30.78
N ASN A 87 20.81 31.53 32.10
CA ASN A 87 22.05 31.28 32.85
C ASN A 87 22.43 29.79 33.02
N ARG A 88 21.76 28.87 32.32
CA ARG A 88 22.09 27.43 32.37
C ARG A 88 23.39 27.18 31.60
N LEU A 89 24.43 26.63 32.24
CA LEU A 89 25.67 26.27 31.54
C LEU A 89 25.38 25.23 30.44
N TYR A 90 25.86 25.50 29.23
CA TYR A 90 25.76 24.58 28.11
C TYR A 90 26.73 23.42 28.28
N VAL A 91 26.29 22.22 27.90
CA VAL A 91 27.11 21.00 27.89
C VAL A 91 27.70 20.85 26.49
N ASP A 92 29.03 20.92 26.40
CA ASP A 92 29.74 20.73 25.14
C ASP A 92 29.59 19.29 24.66
N ILE A 93 29.22 19.16 23.39
CA ILE A 93 28.90 17.90 22.69
C ILE A 93 29.91 17.61 21.56
N ALA A 94 30.99 18.39 21.45
CA ALA A 94 31.99 18.26 20.39
C ALA A 94 32.68 16.89 20.32
N ASP A 95 32.70 16.14 21.44
CA ASP A 95 33.42 14.87 21.55
C ASP A 95 32.61 13.65 21.03
N GLY A 96 31.42 13.86 20.45
CA GLY A 96 30.77 12.89 19.56
C GLY A 96 29.91 11.80 20.20
N ASP A 97 29.62 11.84 21.51
CA ASP A 97 28.66 10.91 22.11
C ASP A 97 27.23 11.24 21.67
N LEU A 98 26.65 10.36 20.85
CA LEU A 98 25.34 10.57 20.23
C LEU A 98 24.19 10.60 21.25
N GLY A 99 24.29 9.80 22.32
CA GLY A 99 23.27 9.76 23.38
C GLY A 99 23.23 11.06 24.16
N LEU A 100 24.39 11.53 24.61
CA LEU A 100 24.56 12.80 25.28
C LEU A 100 24.13 13.97 24.39
N THR A 101 24.52 13.94 23.12
CA THR A 101 24.10 14.95 22.14
C THR A 101 22.57 14.99 22.05
N ALA A 102 21.91 13.84 21.96
CA ALA A 102 20.46 13.79 21.94
C ALA A 102 19.82 14.34 23.23
N ALA A 103 20.37 14.02 24.40
CA ALA A 103 19.89 14.55 25.67
C ALA A 103 20.04 16.09 25.76
N VAL A 104 21.15 16.64 25.27
CA VAL A 104 21.38 18.10 25.20
C VAL A 104 20.43 18.77 24.21
N GLN A 105 20.26 18.21 23.01
CA GLN A 105 19.38 18.75 21.97
C GLN A 105 17.89 18.66 22.33
N SER A 106 17.52 17.72 23.21
CA SER A 106 16.15 17.54 23.71
C SER A 106 15.79 18.43 24.90
N ASN A 107 16.70 19.28 25.39
CA ASN A 107 16.54 20.03 26.63
C ASN A 107 16.40 21.54 26.38
N ASP A 108 15.20 22.06 26.61
CA ASP A 108 14.83 23.46 26.37
C ASP A 108 15.76 24.46 27.09
N ALA A 109 16.15 24.16 28.33
CA ALA A 109 16.99 25.04 29.14
C ALA A 109 18.42 25.14 28.60
N LEU A 110 18.95 24.05 28.04
CA LEU A 110 20.25 24.04 27.36
C LEU A 110 20.17 24.73 26.00
N GLN A 111 19.06 24.59 25.27
CA GLN A 111 18.90 25.24 23.97
C GLN A 111 18.70 26.76 24.08
N MET A 112 18.08 27.25 25.15
CA MET A 112 17.93 28.68 25.46
C MET A 112 19.12 29.30 26.20
N SER A 113 20.15 28.52 26.46
CA SER A 113 21.34 28.94 27.18
C SER A 113 22.08 30.08 26.46
N GLN A 114 22.39 31.18 27.16
CA GLN A 114 23.24 32.27 26.59
C GLN A 114 24.69 31.84 26.34
N TYR A 115 24.98 30.67 26.86
CA TYR A 115 26.23 29.96 26.95
C TYR A 115 26.29 28.89 25.83
N LYS A 116 25.25 28.73 24.99
CA LYS A 116 25.30 27.85 23.83
C LYS A 116 26.30 28.41 22.79
N PRO A 117 27.33 27.64 22.38
CA PRO A 117 28.23 28.06 21.30
C PRO A 117 27.47 28.29 20.00
N THR A 118 27.82 29.34 19.24
CA THR A 118 27.15 29.69 17.97
C THR A 118 27.29 28.63 16.88
N ASN A 119 28.32 27.80 16.96
CA ASN A 119 28.59 26.68 16.04
C ASN A 119 27.96 25.35 16.49
N SER A 120 27.22 25.33 17.60
CA SER A 120 26.54 24.11 18.04
C SER A 120 25.41 23.76 17.06
N PRO A 121 25.21 22.48 16.72
CA PRO A 121 24.11 22.07 15.87
C PRO A 121 22.77 22.51 16.49
N THR A 122 21.84 22.93 15.64
CA THR A 122 20.48 23.23 16.09
C THR A 122 19.70 21.93 16.31
N PRO A 123 18.63 21.95 17.11
CA PRO A 123 17.76 20.78 17.28
C PRO A 123 17.23 20.24 15.95
N THR A 124 16.86 21.10 14.99
CA THR A 124 16.44 20.70 13.64
C THR A 124 17.55 19.95 12.91
N ALA A 125 18.74 20.54 12.77
CA ALA A 125 19.85 19.91 12.04
C ALA A 125 20.26 18.56 12.66
N PHE A 126 20.29 18.46 13.98
CA PHE A 126 20.58 17.20 14.66
C PHE A 126 19.45 16.18 14.44
N PHE A 127 18.18 16.58 14.56
CA PHE A 127 17.02 15.72 14.35
C PHE A 127 16.99 15.14 12.94
N GLU A 128 17.21 15.96 11.91
CA GLU A 128 17.32 15.53 10.52
C GLU A 128 18.44 14.49 10.34
N GLN A 129 19.63 14.77 10.90
CA GLN A 129 20.76 13.86 10.84
C GLN A 129 20.45 12.48 11.47
N VAL A 130 19.89 12.47 12.69
CA VAL A 130 19.67 11.21 13.42
C VAL A 130 18.45 10.44 12.92
N THR A 131 17.43 11.13 12.42
CA THR A 131 16.27 10.47 11.79
C THR A 131 16.63 9.89 10.44
N CYS A 132 17.60 10.46 9.73
CA CYS A 132 18.17 9.89 8.51
C CYS A 132 19.11 8.69 8.78
N SER A 133 19.71 8.59 9.97
CA SER A 133 20.58 7.48 10.36
C SER A 133 19.80 6.28 10.94
N ARG A 134 19.93 5.09 10.33
CA ARG A 134 19.29 3.84 10.83
C ARG A 134 19.98 3.24 12.06
N ALA A 135 21.11 3.79 12.50
CA ALA A 135 21.88 3.22 13.60
C ALA A 135 21.39 3.70 14.98
N MET A 136 20.65 4.80 15.06
CA MET A 136 20.34 5.46 16.32
C MET A 136 19.14 4.80 17.01
N LYS A 137 19.31 4.44 18.29
CA LYS A 137 18.23 4.07 19.20
C LYS A 137 18.28 4.97 20.42
N LEU A 138 17.16 5.63 20.72
CA LEU A 138 17.02 6.50 21.89
C LEU A 138 15.82 6.09 22.73
N PRO A 139 15.78 6.49 24.01
CA PRO A 139 14.56 6.39 24.81
C PRO A 139 13.41 7.19 24.17
N PRO A 140 12.16 6.70 24.19
CA PRO A 140 11.01 7.39 23.58
C PRO A 140 10.80 8.84 24.08
N VAL A 141 11.11 9.11 25.34
CA VAL A 141 11.02 10.46 25.91
C VAL A 141 12.02 11.43 25.28
N VAL A 142 13.22 10.95 24.94
CA VAL A 142 14.24 11.75 24.24
C VAL A 142 13.77 12.02 22.82
N TRP A 143 13.25 11.02 22.11
CA TRP A 143 12.69 11.21 20.76
C TRP A 143 11.56 12.24 20.73
N LEU A 144 10.59 12.12 21.64
CA LEU A 144 9.46 13.06 21.73
C LEU A 144 9.93 14.49 21.98
N LYS A 145 10.86 14.67 22.94
CA LYS A 145 11.40 15.98 23.28
C LYS A 145 12.26 16.57 22.17
N LEU A 146 13.11 15.76 21.52
CA LEU A 146 13.88 16.18 20.37
C LEU A 146 12.97 16.62 19.21
N MET A 147 11.91 15.86 18.91
CA MET A 147 10.94 16.23 17.87
C MET A 147 10.27 17.57 18.17
N ARG A 148 9.86 17.81 19.43
CA ARG A 148 9.28 19.10 19.84
C ARG A 148 10.28 20.25 19.72
N MET A 149 11.53 20.05 20.14
CA MET A 149 12.58 21.05 19.99
C MET A 149 12.88 21.35 18.51
N ALA A 150 12.94 20.32 17.67
CA ALA A 150 13.12 20.48 16.23
C ALA A 150 11.92 21.19 15.59
N LYS A 151 10.69 20.91 16.04
CA LYS A 151 9.48 21.62 15.59
C LYS A 151 9.57 23.12 15.89
N ASP A 152 9.93 23.48 17.12
CA ASP A 152 10.07 24.88 17.52
C ASP A 152 11.21 25.59 16.77
N ASP A 153 12.22 24.83 16.35
CA ASP A 153 13.36 25.27 15.52
C ASP A 153 13.09 25.16 14.00
N GLY A 154 11.84 24.86 13.59
CA GLY A 154 11.38 24.96 12.20
C GLY A 154 11.40 23.67 11.37
N ALA A 155 11.80 22.52 11.91
CA ALA A 155 11.89 21.24 11.18
C ALA A 155 10.56 20.82 10.51
N PHE A 156 9.42 21.23 11.06
CA PHE A 156 8.09 20.91 10.54
C PHE A 156 7.36 22.13 9.95
N ALA A 157 8.09 23.18 9.60
CA ALA A 157 7.52 24.31 8.87
C ALA A 157 6.97 23.86 7.50
N PRO A 158 5.95 24.56 6.96
CA PRO A 158 5.45 24.26 5.62
C PRO A 158 6.57 24.26 4.59
N ILE A 159 6.65 23.19 3.79
CA ILE A 159 7.70 23.04 2.80
C ILE A 159 7.58 24.08 1.67
N ASP A 160 8.71 24.61 1.23
CA ASP A 160 8.77 25.30 -0.05
C ASP A 160 8.52 24.27 -1.15
N VAL A 161 7.43 24.48 -1.90
CA VAL A 161 7.00 23.57 -2.96
C VAL A 161 8.06 23.40 -4.04
N ASN A 162 8.97 24.36 -4.23
CA ASN A 162 10.04 24.26 -5.23
C ASN A 162 11.34 23.64 -4.67
N SER A 163 11.37 23.32 -3.37
CA SER A 163 12.56 22.77 -2.73
C SER A 163 12.78 21.30 -3.12
N LEU A 164 14.05 20.97 -3.39
CA LEU A 164 14.52 19.60 -3.61
C LEU A 164 15.02 18.92 -2.33
N ASP A 165 14.81 19.52 -1.16
CA ASP A 165 15.15 18.94 0.15
C ASP A 165 14.59 17.52 0.31
N SER A 166 15.45 16.58 0.73
CA SER A 166 15.08 15.17 0.88
C SER A 166 14.43 14.88 2.24
N PHE A 167 14.64 15.74 3.24
CA PHE A 167 14.22 15.46 4.61
C PHE A 167 12.71 15.15 4.77
N PRO A 168 11.77 15.95 4.22
CA PRO A 168 10.34 15.65 4.30
C PRO A 168 9.98 14.28 3.69
N MET A 169 10.60 13.94 2.55
CA MET A 169 10.38 12.67 1.85
C MET A 169 10.93 11.50 2.65
N ASP A 170 12.16 11.62 3.16
CA ASP A 170 12.83 10.59 3.94
C ASP A 170 12.11 10.30 5.26
N LEU A 171 11.66 11.35 5.95
CA LEU A 171 10.92 11.24 7.20
C LEU A 171 9.56 10.55 6.98
N CYS A 172 8.79 11.02 5.98
CA CYS A 172 7.50 10.42 5.66
C CYS A 172 7.64 8.96 5.23
N SER A 173 8.55 8.64 4.30
CA SER A 173 8.71 7.29 3.75
C SER A 173 9.08 6.25 4.80
N ARG A 174 9.82 6.63 5.85
CA ARG A 174 10.13 5.74 6.99
C ARG A 174 8.92 5.49 7.87
N PHE A 175 8.04 6.46 7.96
CA PHE A 175 6.94 6.50 8.90
C PHE A 175 5.67 5.82 8.36
N PHE A 176 5.37 6.00 7.06
CA PHE A 176 4.22 5.37 6.37
C PHE A 176 4.05 3.86 6.58
N PRO A 177 5.11 3.02 6.47
CA PRO A 177 5.08 1.60 6.86
C PRO A 177 4.38 1.28 8.18
N LEU A 178 4.54 2.19 9.15
CA LEU A 178 4.24 1.97 10.55
C LEU A 178 2.90 2.55 10.97
N ILE A 179 2.35 3.52 10.23
CA ILE A 179 1.02 4.09 10.50
C ILE A 179 -0.07 2.99 10.60
N LEU A 180 0.13 1.87 9.89
CA LEU A 180 -0.88 0.82 9.73
C LEU A 180 -0.49 -0.52 10.33
N SER A 181 0.70 -0.63 10.92
CA SER A 181 1.11 -1.81 11.69
C SER A 181 0.69 -1.65 13.15
N THR A 182 0.60 -2.77 13.87
CA THR A 182 0.47 -2.76 15.34
C THR A 182 1.76 -3.32 15.92
N LEU A 183 2.66 -2.44 16.37
CA LEU A 183 3.86 -2.85 17.08
C LEU A 183 3.57 -3.02 18.58
N LYS A 184 4.18 -4.04 19.19
CA LYS A 184 4.06 -4.34 20.63
C LYS A 184 5.40 -4.29 21.37
N ASP A 185 6.45 -3.71 20.76
CA ASP A 185 7.76 -3.71 21.38
C ASP A 185 7.88 -2.63 22.48
N ALA A 186 8.16 -3.12 23.69
CA ALA A 186 8.41 -2.32 24.88
C ALA A 186 9.92 -2.20 25.18
N SER A 187 10.75 -2.04 24.15
CA SER A 187 12.19 -1.79 24.34
C SER A 187 12.42 -0.44 25.01
N PRO A 188 13.36 -0.31 25.97
CA PRO A 188 13.70 0.97 26.60
C PRO A 188 14.32 1.98 25.62
N CYS A 189 14.99 1.50 24.57
CA CYS A 189 15.51 2.31 23.47
C CYS A 189 15.04 1.75 22.13
N MET A 190 14.61 2.61 21.21
CA MET A 190 14.10 2.20 19.91
C MET A 190 14.38 3.25 18.84
N HIS A 191 14.18 2.87 17.58
CA HIS A 191 14.27 3.80 16.45
C HIS A 191 13.12 4.80 16.49
N PHE A 192 13.32 5.97 15.88
CA PHE A 192 12.37 7.08 15.93
C PHE A 192 10.98 6.67 15.45
N GLU A 193 10.91 5.98 14.31
CA GLU A 193 9.67 5.56 13.66
C GLU A 193 8.84 4.60 14.54
N ILE A 194 9.51 3.72 15.31
CA ILE A 194 8.87 2.82 16.28
C ILE A 194 8.40 3.61 17.51
N ALA A 195 9.24 4.52 18.03
CA ALA A 195 8.86 5.36 19.18
C ALA A 195 7.64 6.22 18.86
N ALA A 196 7.62 6.84 17.68
CA ALA A 196 6.53 7.68 17.24
C ALA A 196 5.23 6.89 17.14
N GLN A 197 5.24 5.75 16.46
CA GLN A 197 4.06 4.91 16.32
C GLN A 197 3.46 4.49 17.67
N VAL A 198 4.31 4.11 18.63
CA VAL A 198 3.85 3.57 19.92
C VAL A 198 3.42 4.66 20.90
N TYR A 199 4.11 5.80 20.93
CA TYR A 199 3.96 6.76 22.03
C TYR A 199 3.43 8.14 21.64
N PHE A 200 3.63 8.61 20.42
CA PHE A 200 3.32 10.00 20.05
C PHE A 200 2.88 10.17 18.59
N ILE A 201 2.14 9.18 18.09
CA ILE A 201 1.64 9.10 16.72
C ILE A 201 0.82 10.33 16.32
N ASP A 202 -0.10 10.75 17.20
CA ASP A 202 -1.01 11.84 16.91
C ASP A 202 -0.25 13.16 16.75
N GLU A 203 0.73 13.40 17.62
CA GLU A 203 1.56 14.61 17.58
C GLU A 203 2.47 14.63 16.34
N LEU A 204 3.11 13.51 16.01
CA LEU A 204 3.91 13.41 14.79
C LEU A 204 3.03 13.63 13.54
N THR A 205 1.84 13.03 13.50
CA THR A 205 0.92 13.16 12.36
C THR A 205 0.51 14.62 12.14
N VAL A 206 0.22 15.36 13.21
CA VAL A 206 -0.09 16.80 13.13
C VAL A 206 1.12 17.59 12.61
N ASN A 207 2.33 17.28 13.10
CA ASN A 207 3.54 17.96 12.65
C ASN A 207 3.86 17.67 11.17
N LEU A 208 3.69 16.43 10.71
CA LEU A 208 3.87 16.06 9.31
C LEU A 208 2.80 16.69 8.40
N LEU A 209 1.55 16.78 8.85
CA LEU A 209 0.50 17.50 8.13
C LEU A 209 0.81 18.99 8.01
N ASN A 210 1.36 19.61 9.06
CA ASN A 210 1.78 21.01 8.99
C ASN A 210 2.91 21.21 7.97
N MET A 211 3.90 20.32 7.98
CA MET A 211 5.00 20.29 7.02
C MET A 211 4.47 20.16 5.58
N LEU A 212 3.50 19.27 5.33
CA LEU A 212 2.90 19.03 4.02
C LEU A 212 1.63 19.86 3.74
N SER A 213 1.40 20.95 4.48
CA SER A 213 0.14 21.70 4.44
C SER A 213 -0.23 22.23 3.06
N SER A 214 0.75 22.60 2.23
CA SER A 214 0.55 23.01 0.82
C SER A 214 -0.07 21.91 -0.06
N PHE A 215 0.00 20.65 0.38
CA PHE A 215 -0.50 19.48 -0.34
C PHE A 215 -1.74 18.86 0.32
N ASP A 216 -2.15 19.33 1.50
CA ASP A 216 -3.37 18.87 2.18
C ASP A 216 -4.62 19.56 1.60
N ILE A 217 -5.33 18.85 0.72
CA ILE A 217 -6.60 19.31 0.16
C ILE A 217 -7.81 19.03 1.05
N LEU A 218 -7.61 18.39 2.21
CA LEU A 218 -8.66 17.95 3.11
C LEU A 218 -8.63 18.73 4.44
N THR A 219 -8.10 19.95 4.40
CA THR A 219 -8.03 20.85 5.56
C THR A 219 -9.41 21.12 6.15
N ASP A 220 -10.46 21.18 5.33
CA ASP A 220 -11.85 21.37 5.74
C ASP A 220 -12.52 20.10 6.33
N LYS A 221 -12.00 18.90 6.01
CA LYS A 221 -12.61 17.61 6.41
C LYS A 221 -12.20 17.15 7.80
N THR A 222 -12.66 17.80 8.85
CA THR A 222 -12.28 17.46 10.25
C THR A 222 -12.70 16.05 10.69
N SER A 223 -13.67 15.43 10.01
CA SER A 223 -14.12 14.05 10.26
C SER A 223 -13.13 12.97 9.79
N PHE A 224 -12.18 13.31 8.91
CA PHE A 224 -11.26 12.32 8.35
C PHE A 224 -10.09 12.04 9.30
N PRO A 225 -9.66 10.77 9.45
CA PRO A 225 -8.49 10.43 10.23
C PRO A 225 -7.26 11.21 9.74
N SER A 226 -6.51 11.83 10.66
CA SER A 226 -5.31 12.62 10.32
C SER A 226 -4.28 11.80 9.54
N THR A 227 -4.18 10.50 9.82
CA THR A 227 -3.30 9.57 9.11
C THR A 227 -3.73 9.36 7.65
N PHE A 228 -5.04 9.37 7.36
CA PHE A 228 -5.57 9.32 6.00
C PHE A 228 -5.26 10.62 5.24
N LYS A 229 -5.49 11.78 5.86
CA LYS A 229 -5.13 13.08 5.28
C LYS A 229 -3.65 13.17 4.96
N LEU A 230 -2.80 12.73 5.89
CA LEU A 230 -1.35 12.71 5.74
C LEU A 230 -0.95 11.83 4.54
N THR A 231 -1.58 10.67 4.39
CA THR A 231 -1.35 9.77 3.23
C THR A 231 -1.62 10.49 1.92
N LEU A 232 -2.77 11.15 1.78
CA LEU A 232 -3.12 11.85 0.54
C LEU A 232 -2.23 13.07 0.28
N ALA A 233 -1.92 13.85 1.33
CA ALA A 233 -1.01 14.99 1.22
C ALA A 233 0.38 14.54 0.76
N PHE A 234 0.88 13.42 1.28
CA PHE A 234 2.18 12.89 0.89
C PHE A 234 2.19 12.34 -0.55
N ILE A 235 1.13 11.70 -1.03
CA ILE A 235 1.04 11.31 -2.46
C ILE A 235 1.14 12.53 -3.36
N ARG A 236 0.37 13.58 -3.04
CA ARG A 236 0.39 14.83 -3.83
C ARG A 236 1.76 15.49 -3.79
N TYR A 237 2.42 15.48 -2.64
CA TYR A 237 3.81 15.92 -2.52
C TYR A 237 4.75 15.11 -3.43
N LEU A 238 4.65 13.78 -3.43
CA LEU A 238 5.47 12.92 -4.30
C LEU A 238 5.21 13.19 -5.79
N LEU A 239 3.94 13.31 -6.19
CA LEU A 239 3.58 13.67 -7.57
C LEU A 239 4.17 15.02 -7.99
N HIS A 240 4.10 16.00 -7.10
CA HIS A 240 4.71 17.30 -7.32
C HIS A 240 6.24 17.21 -7.44
N ARG A 241 6.89 16.45 -6.55
CA ARG A 241 8.35 16.22 -6.61
C ARG A 241 8.78 15.60 -7.94
N ILE A 242 8.02 14.65 -8.47
CA ILE A 242 8.30 14.02 -9.76
C ILE A 242 8.18 15.04 -10.91
N SER A 243 7.30 16.03 -10.80
CA SER A 243 7.23 17.09 -11.79
C SER A 243 8.43 18.04 -11.76
N LEU A 244 9.14 18.12 -10.63
CA LEU A 244 10.28 19.01 -10.43
C LEU A 244 11.64 18.36 -10.66
N SER A 245 11.79 17.06 -10.44
CA SER A 245 13.06 16.33 -10.55
C SER A 245 12.96 15.11 -11.45
N SER A 246 14.11 14.59 -11.89
CA SER A 246 14.17 13.27 -12.50
C SER A 246 13.67 12.22 -11.49
N PHE A 247 12.99 11.20 -12.01
CA PHE A 247 12.58 10.04 -11.22
C PHE A 247 13.83 9.32 -10.69
N ASP A 248 13.96 9.21 -9.37
CA ASP A 248 15.08 8.57 -8.71
C ASP A 248 14.63 7.40 -7.81
N VAL A 249 15.62 6.64 -7.32
CA VAL A 249 15.39 5.47 -6.46
C VAL A 249 14.68 5.83 -5.16
N TYR A 250 14.87 7.03 -4.63
CA TYR A 250 14.26 7.47 -3.37
C TYR A 250 12.77 7.79 -3.56
N ILE A 251 12.42 8.47 -4.66
CA ILE A 251 11.04 8.71 -5.08
C ILE A 251 10.33 7.38 -5.33
N HIS A 252 10.96 6.47 -6.07
CA HIS A 252 10.40 5.13 -6.31
C HIS A 252 10.09 4.40 -5.00
N ARG A 253 11.05 4.40 -4.07
CA ARG A 253 10.85 3.81 -2.73
C ARG A 253 9.69 4.47 -1.97
N ALA A 254 9.62 5.80 -1.97
CA ALA A 254 8.56 6.53 -1.29
C ALA A 254 7.18 6.15 -1.85
N ILE A 255 7.04 6.04 -3.18
CA ILE A 255 5.81 5.61 -3.84
C ILE A 255 5.39 4.21 -3.38
N VAL A 256 6.32 3.25 -3.38
CA VAL A 256 6.04 1.88 -2.94
C VAL A 256 5.51 1.84 -1.50
N GLU A 257 6.11 2.62 -0.59
CA GLU A 257 5.68 2.65 0.81
C GLU A 257 4.29 3.26 0.99
N VAL A 258 3.99 4.31 0.25
CA VAL A 258 2.69 4.97 0.28
C VAL A 258 1.60 4.10 -0.31
N GLN A 259 1.90 3.39 -1.39
CA GLN A 259 0.98 2.44 -2.00
C GLN A 259 0.65 1.29 -1.07
N ARG A 260 1.64 0.74 -0.34
CA ARG A 260 1.38 -0.22 0.72
C ARG A 260 0.47 0.37 1.80
N GLY A 261 0.69 1.63 2.15
CA GLY A 261 -0.18 2.39 3.04
C GLY A 261 -1.64 2.42 2.55
N LEU A 262 -1.84 2.84 1.30
CA LEU A 262 -3.15 2.90 0.66
C LEU A 262 -3.84 1.53 0.58
N TRP A 263 -3.10 0.49 0.20
CA TRP A 263 -3.62 -0.87 0.16
C TRP A 263 -4.16 -1.32 1.52
N MET A 264 -3.38 -1.09 2.57
CA MET A 264 -3.78 -1.39 3.94
C MET A 264 -4.99 -0.56 4.41
N TYR A 265 -5.17 0.67 3.91
CA TYR A 265 -6.40 1.44 4.12
C TYR A 265 -7.59 0.83 3.39
N MET A 266 -7.40 0.40 2.14
CA MET A 266 -8.47 -0.22 1.35
C MET A 266 -8.98 -1.52 1.97
N LEU A 267 -8.10 -2.30 2.60
CA LEU A 267 -8.48 -3.49 3.38
C LEU A 267 -9.39 -3.17 4.59
N LYS A 268 -9.34 -1.94 5.11
CA LYS A 268 -10.20 -1.48 6.22
C LYS A 268 -11.58 -0.99 5.78
N ILE A 269 -11.89 -1.02 4.47
CA ILE A 269 -13.22 -0.66 3.95
C ILE A 269 -13.55 0.80 4.33
N PRO A 270 -12.83 1.80 3.78
CA PRO A 270 -12.98 3.21 4.18
C PRO A 270 -14.34 3.80 3.75
N PRO A 271 -14.94 4.76 4.49
CA PRO A 271 -16.20 5.40 4.12
C PRO A 271 -16.20 6.01 2.71
N ASP A 272 -17.36 6.10 2.06
CA ASP A 272 -17.51 6.56 0.66
C ASP A 272 -16.80 7.91 0.38
N GLU A 273 -16.91 8.89 1.29
CA GLU A 273 -16.24 10.19 1.15
C GLU A 273 -14.70 10.08 1.07
N GLN A 274 -14.11 9.12 1.79
CA GLN A 274 -12.66 8.86 1.72
C GLN A 274 -12.29 8.17 0.40
N ILE A 275 -13.15 7.31 -0.13
CA ILE A 275 -12.93 6.69 -1.44
C ILE A 275 -12.93 7.76 -2.53
N VAL A 276 -13.84 8.73 -2.47
CA VAL A 276 -13.90 9.86 -3.43
C VAL A 276 -12.61 10.68 -3.37
N ALA A 277 -12.12 11.01 -2.17
CA ALA A 277 -10.87 11.73 -2.01
C ALA A 277 -9.66 10.93 -2.56
N LEU A 278 -9.63 9.61 -2.29
CA LEU A 278 -8.60 8.73 -2.83
C LEU A 278 -8.66 8.64 -4.37
N ALA A 279 -9.87 8.60 -4.94
CA ALA A 279 -10.05 8.53 -6.39
C ALA A 279 -9.48 9.73 -7.12
N SER A 280 -9.70 10.94 -6.62
CA SER A 280 -9.10 12.14 -7.19
C SER A 280 -7.58 12.09 -7.21
N VAL A 281 -6.96 11.47 -6.19
CA VAL A 281 -5.51 11.31 -6.12
C VAL A 281 -5.02 10.21 -7.05
N VAL A 282 -5.69 9.05 -7.09
CA VAL A 282 -5.34 7.95 -8.02
C VAL A 282 -5.44 8.41 -9.47
N GLU A 283 -6.46 9.19 -9.82
CA GLU A 283 -6.59 9.79 -11.15
C GLU A 283 -5.38 10.67 -11.49
N GLN A 284 -4.91 11.51 -10.55
CA GLN A 284 -3.69 12.31 -10.75
C GLN A 284 -2.44 11.42 -10.93
N VAL A 285 -2.34 10.32 -10.19
CA VAL A 285 -1.22 9.38 -10.32
C VAL A 285 -1.24 8.70 -11.69
N VAL A 286 -2.40 8.24 -12.17
CA VAL A 286 -2.53 7.56 -13.48
C VAL A 286 -2.16 8.49 -14.63
N HIS A 287 -2.49 9.78 -14.53
CA HIS A 287 -2.13 10.77 -15.53
C HIS A 287 -0.69 11.31 -15.39
N SER A 288 0.01 10.95 -14.31
CA SER A 288 1.37 11.42 -14.02
C SER A 288 2.40 10.73 -14.91
N PRO A 289 3.53 11.40 -15.24
CA PRO A 289 4.68 10.76 -15.87
C PRO A 289 5.13 9.49 -15.14
N VAL A 290 4.93 9.40 -13.81
CA VAL A 290 5.21 8.21 -12.99
C VAL A 290 4.69 6.92 -13.61
N PHE A 291 3.49 6.99 -14.18
CA PHE A 291 2.79 5.84 -14.70
C PHE A 291 3.23 5.50 -16.14
N LYS A 292 3.95 6.41 -16.81
CA LYS A 292 4.45 6.29 -18.18
C LYS A 292 5.93 5.92 -18.28
N LEU A 293 6.60 5.70 -17.14
CA LEU A 293 8.06 5.87 -17.08
C LEU A 293 8.89 4.79 -17.78
N GLU A 294 8.42 3.57 -18.03
CA GLU A 294 9.30 2.49 -18.50
C GLU A 294 8.60 1.50 -19.45
N SER A 295 9.38 0.75 -20.23
CA SER A 295 8.90 -0.33 -21.12
C SER A 295 8.40 -1.57 -20.36
N GLU A 296 8.65 -1.62 -19.05
CA GLU A 296 8.32 -2.74 -18.18
C GLU A 296 7.44 -2.27 -17.03
N TRP A 297 6.71 -3.22 -16.43
CA TRP A 297 5.92 -2.96 -15.25
C TRP A 297 6.80 -2.82 -14.01
N THR A 298 6.72 -1.67 -13.35
CA THR A 298 7.37 -1.45 -12.06
C THR A 298 6.49 -1.97 -10.92
N GLY A 299 7.09 -2.39 -9.81
CA GLY A 299 6.33 -2.77 -8.61
C GLY A 299 5.42 -1.65 -8.10
N ALA A 300 5.77 -0.39 -8.37
CA ALA A 300 4.93 0.75 -8.08
C ALA A 300 3.65 0.80 -8.94
N GLN A 301 3.73 0.51 -10.24
CA GLN A 301 2.54 0.47 -11.09
C GLN A 301 1.59 -0.65 -10.64
N THR A 302 2.13 -1.83 -10.30
CA THR A 302 1.35 -2.97 -9.79
C THR A 302 0.58 -2.62 -8.54
N ALA A 303 1.23 -2.03 -7.53
CA ALA A 303 0.56 -1.71 -6.27
C ALA A 303 -0.52 -0.62 -6.46
N LEU A 304 -0.33 0.33 -7.39
CA LEU A 304 -1.40 1.28 -7.73
C LEU A 304 -2.61 0.57 -8.36
N LEU A 305 -2.37 -0.38 -9.27
CA LEU A 305 -3.44 -1.18 -9.87
C LEU A 305 -4.20 -1.98 -8.81
N GLU A 306 -3.53 -2.51 -7.79
CA GLU A 306 -4.19 -3.17 -6.66
C GLU A 306 -5.08 -2.20 -5.88
N VAL A 307 -4.60 -1.00 -5.56
CA VAL A 307 -5.40 0.04 -4.90
C VAL A 307 -6.62 0.40 -5.75
N TYR A 308 -6.43 0.67 -7.04
CA TYR A 308 -7.51 0.98 -7.97
C TYR A 308 -8.52 -0.17 -8.08
N SER A 309 -8.04 -1.41 -8.16
CA SER A 309 -8.85 -2.63 -8.14
C SER A 309 -9.70 -2.73 -6.86
N GLY A 310 -9.14 -2.37 -5.72
CA GLY A 310 -9.86 -2.27 -4.45
C GLY A 310 -10.95 -1.21 -4.47
N MET A 311 -10.70 -0.05 -5.10
CA MET A 311 -11.65 1.07 -5.18
C MET A 311 -12.83 0.78 -6.08
N VAL A 312 -12.60 0.16 -7.25
CA VAL A 312 -13.68 -0.22 -8.18
C VAL A 312 -14.48 -1.43 -7.68
N GLY A 313 -14.07 -2.04 -6.56
CA GLY A 313 -14.85 -3.06 -5.87
C GLY A 313 -14.52 -4.51 -6.26
N VAL A 314 -13.44 -4.76 -7.00
CA VAL A 314 -13.02 -6.13 -7.38
C VAL A 314 -12.82 -7.02 -6.15
N TRP A 315 -12.20 -6.46 -5.10
CA TRP A 315 -11.88 -7.16 -3.85
C TRP A 315 -12.82 -6.84 -2.70
N THR A 316 -13.74 -5.88 -2.89
CA THR A 316 -14.72 -5.45 -1.87
C THR A 316 -16.15 -5.49 -2.43
N PRO A 317 -16.70 -6.70 -2.63
CA PRO A 317 -18.01 -6.84 -3.26
C PRO A 317 -19.11 -6.17 -2.43
N GLY A 318 -20.03 -5.48 -3.12
CA GLY A 318 -21.16 -4.77 -2.51
C GLY A 318 -20.96 -3.25 -2.37
N ARG A 319 -19.80 -2.70 -2.71
CA ARG A 319 -19.52 -1.26 -2.64
C ARG A 319 -20.19 -0.38 -3.70
N SER A 320 -20.89 -0.98 -4.66
CA SER A 320 -21.76 -0.30 -5.62
C SER A 320 -21.07 0.72 -6.53
N THR A 321 -21.47 0.70 -7.78
CA THR A 321 -21.14 1.57 -8.92
C THR A 321 -21.45 3.07 -8.72
N LYS A 322 -21.64 3.55 -7.48
CA LYS A 322 -22.11 4.92 -7.16
C LYS A 322 -21.12 6.02 -7.52
N HIS A 323 -19.86 5.68 -7.73
CA HIS A 323 -18.84 6.64 -8.06
C HIS A 323 -18.23 6.30 -9.42
N ASN A 324 -18.13 7.31 -10.27
CA ASN A 324 -17.55 7.18 -11.61
C ASN A 324 -16.02 7.16 -11.51
N PHE A 325 -15.46 6.04 -11.05
CA PHE A 325 -14.00 5.83 -10.95
C PHE A 325 -13.34 5.50 -12.30
N TRP A 326 -14.16 5.32 -13.32
CA TRP A 326 -13.80 4.80 -14.63
C TRP A 326 -13.16 5.79 -15.63
N PRO A 327 -13.16 7.13 -15.46
CA PRO A 327 -12.42 8.03 -16.36
C PRO A 327 -10.90 7.73 -16.40
N ALA A 328 -10.32 7.25 -15.30
CA ALA A 328 -8.94 6.81 -15.25
C ALA A 328 -8.69 5.47 -15.97
N LEU A 329 -9.73 4.77 -16.42
CA LEU A 329 -9.61 3.45 -17.04
C LEU A 329 -8.93 3.49 -18.41
N GLN A 330 -9.24 4.48 -19.24
CA GLN A 330 -8.70 4.54 -20.61
C GLN A 330 -7.17 4.61 -20.61
N PRO A 331 -6.50 5.54 -19.88
CA PRO A 331 -5.05 5.53 -19.79
C PRO A 331 -4.47 4.21 -19.26
N LEU A 332 -5.15 3.55 -18.32
CA LEU A 332 -4.73 2.26 -17.79
C LEU A 332 -4.81 1.14 -18.84
N ILE A 333 -5.84 1.14 -19.69
CA ILE A 333 -5.95 0.18 -20.80
C ILE A 333 -4.91 0.47 -21.88
N GLU A 334 -4.64 1.73 -22.21
CA GLU A 334 -3.57 2.09 -23.15
C GLU A 334 -2.23 1.54 -22.69
N ILE A 335 -1.92 1.65 -21.39
CA ILE A 335 -0.70 1.10 -20.81
C ILE A 335 -0.71 -0.43 -20.83
N LEU A 336 -1.84 -1.06 -20.49
CA LEU A 336 -2.02 -2.50 -20.59
C LEU A 336 -1.71 -3.02 -22.00
N ILE A 337 -2.19 -2.33 -23.02
CA ILE A 337 -1.96 -2.67 -24.43
C ILE A 337 -0.48 -2.52 -24.78
N ASN A 338 0.14 -1.39 -24.41
CA ASN A 338 1.54 -1.12 -24.72
C ASN A 338 2.51 -2.07 -24.00
N GLN A 339 2.12 -2.61 -22.85
CA GLN A 339 2.94 -3.49 -22.01
C GLN A 339 2.37 -4.92 -21.94
N TYR A 340 1.58 -5.33 -22.93
CA TYR A 340 0.87 -6.61 -22.91
C TYR A 340 1.82 -7.81 -22.72
N ASP A 341 2.93 -7.81 -23.47
CA ASP A 341 3.95 -8.87 -23.49
C ASP A 341 5.16 -8.57 -22.56
N ALA A 342 5.10 -7.50 -21.76
CA ALA A 342 6.20 -7.14 -20.89
C ALA A 342 6.45 -8.23 -19.83
N LEU A 343 7.72 -8.58 -19.62
CA LEU A 343 8.14 -9.49 -18.57
C LEU A 343 7.93 -8.83 -17.19
N TYR A 344 7.62 -9.64 -16.18
CA TYR A 344 7.37 -9.17 -14.83
C TYR A 344 7.93 -10.16 -13.81
N ASP A 345 8.79 -9.67 -12.92
CA ASP A 345 9.69 -10.44 -12.05
C ASP A 345 9.05 -10.84 -10.69
N THR A 346 7.72 -11.04 -10.61
CA THR A 346 7.11 -11.37 -9.30
C THR A 346 6.14 -12.56 -9.34
N ASP A 347 6.18 -13.34 -8.27
CA ASP A 347 5.56 -14.66 -8.10
C ASP A 347 4.03 -14.66 -7.82
N GLN A 348 3.37 -13.50 -7.68
CA GLN A 348 2.02 -13.47 -7.09
C GLN A 348 0.90 -13.07 -8.06
N PHE A 349 1.00 -11.91 -8.74
CA PHE A 349 0.05 -11.49 -9.77
C PHE A 349 0.72 -10.56 -10.78
N THR A 350 0.47 -10.79 -12.07
CA THR A 350 0.93 -9.83 -13.08
C THR A 350 -0.03 -8.62 -13.13
N PRO A 351 0.47 -7.40 -13.38
CA PRO A 351 -0.35 -6.22 -13.61
C PRO A 351 -1.47 -6.44 -14.64
N PHE A 352 -1.14 -7.23 -15.67
CA PHE A 352 -2.08 -7.67 -16.68
C PHE A 352 -3.31 -8.40 -16.08
N ASP A 353 -3.08 -9.34 -15.16
CA ASP A 353 -4.16 -10.09 -14.52
C ASP A 353 -5.03 -9.20 -13.63
N ILE A 354 -4.42 -8.23 -12.93
CA ILE A 354 -5.16 -7.25 -12.11
C ILE A 354 -6.06 -6.39 -13.01
N MET A 355 -5.54 -5.91 -14.13
CA MET A 355 -6.29 -5.14 -15.11
C MET A 355 -7.43 -5.97 -15.73
N CYS A 356 -7.18 -7.22 -16.08
CA CYS A 356 -8.22 -8.12 -16.57
C CYS A 356 -9.36 -8.30 -15.55
N LYS A 357 -9.02 -8.40 -14.25
CA LYS A 357 -10.05 -8.45 -13.19
C LYS A 357 -10.85 -7.15 -13.09
N ILE A 358 -10.19 -5.99 -13.19
CA ILE A 358 -10.86 -4.68 -13.20
C ILE A 358 -11.83 -4.58 -14.39
N LEU A 359 -11.36 -4.91 -15.60
CA LEU A 359 -12.17 -4.86 -16.82
C LEU A 359 -13.33 -5.84 -16.76
N GLY A 360 -13.06 -7.10 -16.45
CA GLY A 360 -14.11 -8.12 -16.34
C GLY A 360 -15.15 -7.78 -15.27
N PHE A 361 -14.72 -7.19 -14.14
CA PHE A 361 -15.66 -6.72 -13.12
C PHE A 361 -16.54 -5.58 -13.62
N GLY A 362 -15.96 -4.56 -14.27
CA GLY A 362 -16.70 -3.43 -14.83
C GLY A 362 -17.71 -3.85 -15.90
N LEU A 363 -17.28 -4.71 -16.83
CA LEU A 363 -18.13 -5.28 -17.88
C LEU A 363 -19.29 -6.09 -17.28
N ARG A 364 -19.00 -6.97 -16.31
CA ARG A 364 -20.04 -7.79 -15.64
C ARG A 364 -21.14 -6.95 -15.00
N HIS A 365 -20.80 -5.78 -14.47
CA HIS A 365 -21.74 -4.89 -13.79
C HIS A 365 -22.36 -3.83 -14.71
N GLY A 366 -22.19 -3.94 -16.03
CA GLY A 366 -22.86 -3.04 -16.97
C GLY A 366 -22.33 -1.60 -16.93
N VAL A 367 -21.08 -1.39 -16.53
CA VAL A 367 -20.53 -0.02 -16.40
C VAL A 367 -20.30 0.59 -17.78
N GLU A 368 -21.12 1.58 -18.15
CA GLU A 368 -21.09 2.24 -19.47
C GLU A 368 -19.70 2.70 -19.92
N THR A 369 -18.94 3.38 -19.05
CA THR A 369 -17.58 3.83 -19.36
C THR A 369 -16.66 2.67 -19.73
N VAL A 370 -16.77 1.52 -19.04
CA VAL A 370 -15.93 0.35 -19.32
C VAL A 370 -16.31 -0.24 -20.68
N TYR A 371 -17.60 -0.30 -20.99
CA TYR A 371 -18.09 -0.72 -22.30
C TYR A 371 -17.56 0.20 -23.41
N SER A 372 -17.68 1.53 -23.26
CA SER A 372 -17.15 2.51 -24.24
C SER A 372 -15.67 2.28 -24.48
N VAL A 373 -14.85 2.27 -23.42
CA VAL A 373 -13.40 2.10 -23.57
C VAL A 373 -13.05 0.73 -24.18
N PHE A 374 -13.75 -0.35 -23.79
CA PHE A 374 -13.51 -1.69 -24.35
C PHE A 374 -13.71 -1.73 -25.88
N LEU A 375 -14.71 -1.01 -26.37
CA LEU A 375 -15.02 -0.93 -27.80
C LEU A 375 -14.13 0.08 -28.53
N ASP A 376 -13.94 1.27 -27.96
CA ASP A 376 -13.14 2.35 -28.56
C ASP A 376 -11.67 1.94 -28.70
N MET A 377 -11.15 1.15 -27.75
CA MET A 377 -9.80 0.57 -27.80
C MET A 377 -9.71 -0.74 -28.58
N ARG A 378 -10.82 -1.22 -29.16
CA ARG A 378 -10.93 -2.49 -29.91
C ARG A 378 -10.26 -3.66 -29.17
N CYS A 379 -10.56 -3.81 -27.88
CA CYS A 379 -9.82 -4.70 -27.00
C CYS A 379 -9.73 -6.16 -27.48
N LEU A 380 -10.77 -6.70 -28.13
CA LEU A 380 -10.72 -8.08 -28.66
C LEU A 380 -9.65 -8.21 -29.77
N GLU A 381 -9.54 -7.24 -30.66
CA GLU A 381 -8.55 -7.28 -31.73
C GLU A 381 -7.11 -7.16 -31.21
N VAL A 382 -6.93 -6.32 -30.19
CA VAL A 382 -5.66 -6.25 -29.46
C VAL A 382 -5.35 -7.63 -28.88
N PHE A 383 -6.27 -8.22 -28.12
CA PHE A 383 -6.04 -9.55 -27.51
C PHE A 383 -5.71 -10.62 -28.55
N GLY A 384 -6.33 -10.58 -29.74
CA GLY A 384 -6.06 -11.51 -30.83
C GLY A 384 -4.71 -11.31 -31.51
N SER A 385 -4.06 -10.17 -31.28
CA SER A 385 -2.73 -9.84 -31.82
C SER A 385 -1.59 -10.29 -30.91
N HIS A 386 -1.89 -10.78 -29.70
CA HIS A 386 -0.92 -11.22 -28.70
C HIS A 386 -1.18 -12.66 -28.24
N SER A 387 -0.26 -13.22 -27.43
CA SER A 387 -0.48 -14.52 -26.79
C SER A 387 -1.65 -14.45 -25.80
N LEU A 388 -2.46 -15.50 -25.76
CA LEU A 388 -3.62 -15.56 -24.87
C LEU A 388 -3.16 -15.76 -23.43
N ARG A 389 -3.74 -14.97 -22.51
CA ARG A 389 -3.41 -15.00 -21.08
C ARG A 389 -4.62 -15.38 -20.24
N PRO A 390 -4.46 -16.12 -19.11
CA PRO A 390 -5.58 -16.57 -18.27
C PRO A 390 -6.52 -15.45 -17.80
N GLY A 391 -5.96 -14.27 -17.51
CA GLY A 391 -6.74 -13.10 -17.10
C GLY A 391 -7.86 -12.75 -18.08
N LEU A 392 -7.65 -12.95 -19.38
CA LEU A 392 -8.62 -12.62 -20.44
C LEU A 392 -9.97 -13.33 -20.26
N VAL A 393 -9.98 -14.51 -19.66
CA VAL A 393 -11.24 -15.25 -19.43
C VAL A 393 -12.14 -14.49 -18.46
N THR A 394 -11.55 -13.80 -17.48
CA THR A 394 -12.31 -12.93 -16.57
C THR A 394 -12.97 -11.78 -17.34
N VAL A 395 -12.27 -11.25 -18.35
CA VAL A 395 -12.77 -10.17 -19.21
C VAL A 395 -13.92 -10.68 -20.08
N ILE A 396 -13.75 -11.79 -20.81
CA ILE A 396 -14.78 -12.33 -21.70
C ILE A 396 -16.02 -12.78 -20.92
N ASN A 397 -15.84 -13.49 -19.80
CA ASN A 397 -16.97 -13.87 -18.95
C ASN A 397 -17.68 -12.65 -18.36
N GLY A 398 -16.94 -11.60 -18.01
CA GLY A 398 -17.51 -10.34 -17.58
C GLY A 398 -18.35 -9.69 -18.69
N TYR A 399 -17.80 -9.65 -19.91
CA TYR A 399 -18.47 -9.07 -21.07
C TYR A 399 -19.75 -9.81 -21.43
N VAL A 400 -19.70 -11.14 -21.53
CA VAL A 400 -20.87 -11.98 -21.83
C VAL A 400 -21.94 -11.84 -20.75
N ALA A 401 -21.56 -11.95 -19.47
CA ALA A 401 -22.51 -11.82 -18.37
C ALA A 401 -23.16 -10.44 -18.31
N GLY A 402 -22.39 -9.38 -18.54
CA GLY A 402 -22.92 -8.02 -18.59
C GLY A 402 -23.84 -7.80 -19.79
N LEU A 403 -23.48 -8.30 -20.98
CA LEU A 403 -24.35 -8.21 -22.17
C LEU A 403 -25.66 -8.96 -21.99
N ALA A 404 -25.64 -10.12 -21.33
CA ALA A 404 -26.86 -10.87 -21.00
C ALA A 404 -27.77 -10.15 -20.00
N ALA A 405 -27.22 -9.24 -19.19
CA ALA A 405 -27.94 -8.49 -18.16
C ALA A 405 -28.38 -7.08 -18.61
N LEU A 406 -27.86 -6.57 -19.73
CA LEU A 406 -28.21 -5.26 -20.27
C LEU A 406 -29.57 -5.32 -21.00
N ASP A 407 -30.44 -4.34 -20.75
CA ASP A 407 -31.67 -4.14 -21.51
C ASP A 407 -31.37 -3.56 -22.91
N THR A 408 -32.37 -3.61 -23.81
CA THR A 408 -32.34 -3.27 -25.27
C THR A 408 -31.98 -1.81 -25.62
N SER A 409 -30.90 -1.29 -25.06
CA SER A 409 -30.30 -0.01 -25.40
C SER A 409 -29.55 -0.08 -26.74
N ILE A 410 -29.42 1.07 -27.42
CA ILE A 410 -28.65 1.18 -28.67
C ILE A 410 -27.18 0.77 -28.47
N GLY A 411 -26.64 0.95 -27.25
CA GLY A 411 -25.29 0.49 -26.90
C GLY A 411 -25.14 -1.03 -26.94
N LEU A 412 -26.14 -1.78 -26.45
CA LEU A 412 -26.11 -3.25 -26.41
C LEU A 412 -25.92 -3.86 -27.81
N GLN A 413 -26.68 -3.37 -28.79
CA GLN A 413 -26.62 -3.91 -30.15
C GLN A 413 -25.22 -3.72 -30.77
N ARG A 414 -24.60 -2.55 -30.59
CA ARG A 414 -23.25 -2.27 -31.08
C ARG A 414 -22.21 -3.22 -30.48
N HIS A 415 -22.33 -3.54 -29.20
CA HIS A 415 -21.43 -4.47 -28.52
C HIS A 415 -21.64 -5.93 -28.94
N LEU A 416 -22.90 -6.32 -29.15
CA LEU A 416 -23.22 -7.65 -29.68
C LEU A 416 -22.72 -7.81 -31.11
N ASP A 417 -22.88 -6.79 -31.96
CA ASP A 417 -22.37 -6.80 -33.33
C ASP A 417 -20.84 -6.90 -33.33
N TYR A 418 -20.15 -6.11 -32.50
CA TYR A 418 -18.70 -6.20 -32.33
C TYR A 418 -18.24 -7.59 -31.86
N LEU A 419 -18.91 -8.20 -30.88
CA LEU A 419 -18.58 -9.54 -30.38
C LEU A 419 -18.81 -10.63 -31.43
N HIS A 420 -19.83 -10.48 -32.29
CA HIS A 420 -20.20 -11.45 -33.33
C HIS A 420 -19.53 -11.18 -34.69
N GLU A 421 -18.65 -10.19 -34.78
CA GLU A 421 -17.66 -10.17 -35.86
C GLU A 421 -16.85 -11.46 -35.80
N LEU A 422 -16.62 -12.07 -36.96
CA LEU A 422 -16.08 -13.42 -37.06
C LEU A 422 -14.80 -13.64 -36.23
N GLU A 423 -13.83 -12.73 -36.35
CA GLU A 423 -12.55 -12.85 -35.66
C GLU A 423 -12.70 -12.67 -34.15
N ASN A 424 -13.58 -11.77 -33.72
CA ASN A 424 -13.85 -11.49 -32.31
C ASN A 424 -14.56 -12.67 -31.64
N LEU A 425 -15.54 -13.27 -32.32
CA LEU A 425 -16.26 -14.45 -31.81
C LEU A 425 -15.33 -15.66 -31.69
N PHE A 426 -14.55 -15.92 -32.74
CA PHE A 426 -13.55 -16.98 -32.74
C PHE A 426 -12.55 -16.80 -31.61
N LEU A 427 -12.01 -15.58 -31.45
CA LEU A 427 -11.09 -15.26 -30.37
C LEU A 427 -11.73 -15.42 -28.99
N ALA A 428 -12.96 -14.95 -28.79
CA ALA A 428 -13.67 -15.10 -27.52
C ALA A 428 -13.83 -16.58 -27.16
N CYS A 429 -14.20 -17.42 -28.13
CA CYS A 429 -14.20 -18.87 -27.95
C CYS A 429 -12.81 -19.39 -27.58
N CYS A 430 -11.76 -19.05 -28.34
CA CYS A 430 -10.39 -19.46 -28.03
C CYS A 430 -9.99 -19.05 -26.61
N ILE A 431 -10.25 -17.82 -26.16
CA ILE A 431 -9.95 -17.35 -24.80
C ILE A 431 -10.67 -18.24 -23.77
N LEU A 432 -11.97 -18.49 -23.93
CA LEU A 432 -12.74 -19.29 -22.97
C LEU A 432 -12.30 -20.76 -22.92
N ILE A 433 -11.91 -21.32 -24.07
CA ILE A 433 -11.47 -22.71 -24.26
C ILE A 433 -10.05 -22.94 -23.77
N THR A 434 -9.16 -21.97 -24.01
CA THR A 434 -7.73 -22.05 -23.70
C THR A 434 -7.39 -21.78 -22.24
N ASN A 435 -8.41 -21.63 -21.40
CA ASN A 435 -8.26 -21.34 -19.99
C ASN A 435 -7.69 -22.54 -19.22
N GLY A 436 -6.44 -22.43 -18.77
CA GLY A 436 -5.82 -23.38 -17.84
C GLY A 436 -4.38 -23.73 -18.14
N TRP A 437 -3.93 -23.67 -19.41
CA TRP A 437 -2.57 -24.13 -19.76
C TRP A 437 -1.48 -23.20 -19.22
N ASN A 438 -1.85 -21.95 -18.95
CA ASN A 438 -0.98 -20.88 -18.45
C ASN A 438 -1.10 -20.65 -16.93
N ALA A 439 -1.82 -21.50 -16.20
CA ALA A 439 -1.81 -21.49 -14.75
C ALA A 439 -0.54 -22.18 -14.24
N CYS A 440 0.18 -21.52 -13.34
CA CYS A 440 1.45 -21.97 -12.80
C CYS A 440 1.33 -23.37 -12.16
N GLY A 441 1.84 -24.42 -12.83
CA GLY A 441 2.25 -25.68 -12.22
C GLY A 441 3.76 -25.65 -12.13
N GLU A 442 4.37 -25.70 -10.95
CA GLU A 442 4.88 -26.97 -10.40
C GLU A 442 5.15 -26.91 -8.87
N THR A 443 4.75 -25.85 -8.14
CA THR A 443 4.96 -25.77 -6.68
C THR A 443 3.65 -26.00 -5.89
N PRO A 444 3.56 -27.07 -5.06
CA PRO A 444 2.37 -27.38 -4.26
C PRO A 444 2.07 -26.40 -3.11
N ASP A 445 2.98 -25.47 -2.81
CA ASP A 445 2.97 -24.74 -1.53
C ASP A 445 2.48 -23.28 -1.61
N THR A 446 2.09 -22.77 -2.78
CA THR A 446 1.48 -21.44 -2.87
C THR A 446 -0.05 -21.54 -2.80
N ILE A 447 -0.62 -20.94 -1.75
CA ILE A 447 -2.06 -20.89 -1.41
C ILE A 447 -2.93 -20.25 -2.52
N PHE A 448 -2.32 -19.78 -3.63
CA PHE A 448 -2.96 -18.95 -4.65
C PHE A 448 -2.83 -19.48 -6.09
N SER A 449 -2.35 -20.71 -6.32
CA SER A 449 -2.41 -21.30 -7.67
C SER A 449 -3.87 -21.38 -8.16
N PRO A 450 -4.21 -20.84 -9.35
CA PRO A 450 -5.53 -21.03 -9.93
C PRO A 450 -5.77 -22.54 -10.07
N PRO A 451 -6.89 -23.09 -9.54
CA PRO A 451 -7.15 -24.51 -9.69
C PRO A 451 -7.27 -24.87 -11.18
N LEU A 452 -6.84 -26.09 -11.53
CA LEU A 452 -7.11 -26.70 -12.84
C LEU A 452 -8.60 -26.48 -13.17
N ARG A 453 -8.90 -25.87 -14.31
CA ARG A 453 -10.29 -25.63 -14.68
C ARG A 453 -10.96 -26.96 -15.02
N LEU A 454 -12.14 -27.19 -14.45
CA LEU A 454 -12.93 -28.38 -14.74
C LEU A 454 -13.55 -28.24 -16.14
N SER A 455 -13.67 -29.35 -16.88
CA SER A 455 -14.35 -29.39 -18.19
C SER A 455 -15.73 -28.72 -18.17
N GLU A 456 -16.46 -28.85 -17.06
CA GLU A 456 -17.76 -28.24 -16.83
C GLU A 456 -17.75 -26.69 -16.88
N ASP A 457 -16.64 -26.05 -16.44
CA ASP A 457 -16.51 -24.59 -16.49
C ASP A 457 -16.41 -24.11 -17.95
N ILE A 458 -15.71 -24.86 -18.82
CA ILE A 458 -15.57 -24.51 -20.25
C ILE A 458 -16.94 -24.60 -20.95
N CYS A 459 -17.66 -25.72 -20.76
CA CYS A 459 -18.99 -25.89 -21.32
C CYS A 459 -19.96 -24.80 -20.86
N THR A 460 -19.90 -24.42 -19.58
CA THR A 460 -20.76 -23.37 -19.01
C THR A 460 -20.51 -22.02 -19.66
N ASP A 461 -19.25 -21.62 -19.80
CA ASP A 461 -18.88 -20.33 -20.41
C ASP A 461 -19.25 -20.28 -21.90
N ILE A 462 -19.00 -21.37 -22.63
CA ILE A 462 -19.34 -21.49 -24.05
C ILE A 462 -20.85 -21.43 -24.27
N ARG A 463 -21.63 -22.10 -23.42
CA ARG A 463 -23.09 -22.03 -23.46
C ARG A 463 -23.60 -20.62 -23.16
N ALA A 464 -22.99 -19.92 -22.20
CA ALA A 464 -23.33 -18.55 -21.90
C ALA A 464 -23.06 -17.62 -23.11
N LEU A 465 -21.91 -17.76 -23.77
CA LEU A 465 -21.59 -16.99 -24.99
C LEU A 465 -22.58 -17.30 -26.12
N ALA A 466 -22.87 -18.57 -26.39
CA ALA A 466 -23.83 -18.99 -27.41
C ALA A 466 -25.25 -18.47 -27.16
N SER A 467 -25.63 -18.31 -25.89
CA SER A 467 -26.96 -17.83 -25.53
C SER A 467 -27.23 -16.36 -25.85
N LEU A 468 -26.19 -15.54 -26.12
CA LEU A 468 -26.37 -14.13 -26.46
C LEU A 468 -27.04 -13.92 -27.81
N ARG A 469 -26.64 -14.69 -28.84
CA ARG A 469 -27.28 -14.71 -30.17
C ARG A 469 -27.24 -16.12 -30.78
N PRO A 470 -28.15 -17.01 -30.38
CA PRO A 470 -28.14 -18.41 -30.82
C PRO A 470 -28.52 -18.59 -32.31
N SER A 471 -28.91 -17.53 -33.02
CA SER A 471 -29.25 -17.58 -34.44
C SER A 471 -28.30 -16.80 -35.33
N ASP A 472 -27.19 -16.30 -34.78
CA ASP A 472 -26.22 -15.53 -35.55
C ASP A 472 -25.42 -16.46 -36.49
N PRO A 473 -25.36 -16.16 -37.81
CA PRO A 473 -24.66 -17.02 -38.78
C PRO A 473 -23.14 -17.08 -38.55
N SER A 474 -22.56 -16.15 -37.79
CA SER A 474 -21.13 -16.17 -37.46
C SER A 474 -20.73 -17.44 -36.68
N TRP A 475 -21.66 -18.09 -35.97
CA TRP A 475 -21.42 -19.36 -35.29
C TRP A 475 -20.99 -20.49 -36.21
N ASP A 476 -21.58 -20.60 -37.42
CA ASP A 476 -21.21 -21.64 -38.37
C ASP A 476 -19.77 -21.50 -38.87
N GLN A 477 -19.31 -20.26 -39.02
CA GLN A 477 -17.95 -19.98 -39.43
C GLN A 477 -16.96 -20.09 -38.27
N CYS A 478 -17.34 -19.66 -37.06
CA CYS A 478 -16.55 -19.88 -35.85
C CYS A 478 -16.33 -21.37 -35.57
N ARG A 479 -17.38 -22.20 -35.65
CA ARG A 479 -17.28 -23.66 -35.49
C ARG A 479 -16.38 -24.30 -36.54
N ARG A 480 -16.44 -23.84 -37.81
CA ARG A 480 -15.52 -24.30 -38.86
C ARG A 480 -14.07 -23.97 -38.51
N LYS A 481 -13.77 -22.72 -38.16
CA LYS A 481 -12.41 -22.31 -37.75
C LYS A 481 -11.88 -23.11 -36.54
N LEU A 482 -12.72 -23.40 -35.54
CA LEU A 482 -12.34 -24.23 -34.40
C LEU A 482 -12.02 -25.68 -34.81
N ARG A 483 -12.77 -26.25 -35.78
CA ARG A 483 -12.45 -27.57 -36.34
C ARG A 483 -11.17 -27.55 -37.17
N ASP A 484 -10.95 -26.50 -37.94
CA ASP A 484 -9.71 -26.32 -38.70
C ASP A 484 -8.52 -26.30 -37.75
N LEU A 485 -8.62 -25.53 -36.64
CA LEU A 485 -7.59 -25.45 -35.60
C LEU A 485 -7.26 -26.81 -34.93
N LEU A 486 -8.21 -27.75 -34.85
CA LEU A 486 -7.95 -29.11 -34.36
C LEU A 486 -7.12 -29.93 -35.35
N GLN A 487 -7.42 -29.81 -36.64
CA GLN A 487 -6.82 -30.61 -37.70
C GLN A 487 -5.44 -30.10 -38.08
N ASP A 488 -5.34 -28.79 -38.34
CA ASP A 488 -4.13 -28.11 -38.75
C ASP A 488 -4.22 -26.64 -38.35
N ASP A 489 -3.34 -26.21 -37.45
CA ASP A 489 -3.28 -24.81 -37.01
C ASP A 489 -2.46 -23.92 -37.97
N GLY A 490 -2.04 -24.49 -39.12
CA GLY A 490 -1.13 -23.85 -40.06
C GLY A 490 0.25 -23.57 -39.49
N GLY A 491 0.58 -24.13 -38.31
CA GLY A 491 1.78 -23.86 -37.55
C GLY A 491 1.85 -22.45 -36.94
N GLU A 492 0.76 -21.68 -36.94
CA GLU A 492 0.78 -20.27 -36.48
C GLU A 492 0.06 -20.02 -35.17
N PHE A 493 -1.05 -20.72 -34.87
CA PHE A 493 -1.83 -20.38 -33.67
C PHE A 493 -1.15 -20.86 -32.40
N PHE A 494 -0.84 -22.16 -32.29
CA PHE A 494 -0.26 -22.74 -31.07
C PHE A 494 1.20 -22.30 -30.86
N THR A 495 1.91 -21.98 -31.94
CA THR A 495 3.29 -21.48 -31.88
C THR A 495 3.38 -20.03 -31.38
N LYS A 496 2.35 -19.21 -31.67
CA LYS A 496 2.19 -17.85 -31.10
C LYS A 496 1.72 -17.88 -29.64
N GLN A 497 1.22 -19.01 -29.14
CA GLN A 497 0.83 -19.12 -27.74
C GLN A 497 2.04 -19.35 -26.84
N GLN A 498 2.01 -18.69 -25.69
CA GLN A 498 3.05 -18.78 -24.68
C GLN A 498 2.43 -19.13 -23.33
N LYS A 499 3.14 -19.97 -22.57
CA LYS A 499 2.85 -20.31 -21.20
C LYS A 499 3.64 -19.42 -20.24
N TRP A 500 2.93 -18.85 -19.28
CA TRP A 500 3.58 -18.12 -18.19
C TRP A 500 4.17 -19.11 -17.18
N THR A 501 5.47 -19.00 -16.92
CA THR A 501 6.20 -19.71 -15.87
C THR A 501 6.90 -18.71 -14.96
N PRO A 502 7.39 -19.13 -13.77
CA PRO A 502 8.22 -18.25 -12.93
C PRO A 502 9.50 -17.76 -13.62
N ARG A 503 9.86 -18.32 -14.78
CA ARG A 503 11.02 -17.93 -15.59
C ARG A 503 10.63 -17.05 -16.79
N GLY A 504 9.35 -16.65 -16.89
CA GLY A 504 8.81 -15.83 -17.97
C GLY A 504 7.90 -16.63 -18.92
N PHE A 505 7.77 -16.14 -20.15
CA PHE A 505 6.97 -16.79 -21.18
C PHE A 505 7.75 -17.91 -21.87
N GLU A 506 7.21 -19.12 -21.86
CA GLU A 506 7.73 -20.30 -22.56
C GLU A 506 6.80 -20.71 -23.70
N SER A 507 7.33 -21.21 -24.81
CA SER A 507 6.49 -21.80 -25.87
C SER A 507 5.76 -23.05 -25.36
N LEU A 508 4.54 -23.28 -25.87
CA LEU A 508 3.76 -24.46 -25.48
C LEU A 508 4.50 -25.76 -25.81
N LYS A 509 4.51 -26.68 -24.85
CA LYS A 509 5.00 -28.05 -25.02
C LYS A 509 3.94 -28.90 -25.73
N PRO A 510 4.32 -30.00 -26.40
CA PRO A 510 3.37 -30.86 -27.11
C PRO A 510 2.17 -31.31 -26.25
N GLY A 511 2.38 -31.69 -24.98
CA GLY A 511 1.30 -32.10 -24.09
C GLY A 511 0.31 -30.98 -23.75
N GLU A 512 0.77 -29.72 -23.75
CA GLU A 512 -0.09 -28.54 -23.52
C GLU A 512 -0.93 -28.23 -24.77
N ILE A 513 -0.36 -28.47 -25.96
CA ILE A 513 -1.10 -28.41 -27.24
C ILE A 513 -2.13 -29.55 -27.32
N ASP A 514 -1.85 -30.72 -26.78
CA ASP A 514 -2.83 -31.82 -26.75
C ASP A 514 -3.99 -31.52 -25.79
N GLU A 515 -3.69 -31.00 -24.59
CA GLU A 515 -4.70 -30.48 -23.67
C GLU A 515 -5.56 -29.40 -24.35
N ALA A 516 -4.92 -28.59 -25.18
CA ALA A 516 -5.60 -27.58 -25.95
C ALA A 516 -6.63 -28.07 -26.92
N LYS A 517 -6.22 -29.03 -27.73
CA LYS A 517 -7.08 -29.70 -28.69
C LYS A 517 -8.20 -30.45 -27.98
N ASN A 518 -7.96 -31.01 -26.81
CA ASN A 518 -9.01 -31.64 -26.01
C ASN A 518 -10.08 -30.63 -25.57
N ASN A 519 -9.68 -29.46 -25.07
CA ASN A 519 -10.62 -28.41 -24.67
C ASN A 519 -11.41 -27.86 -25.87
N ILE A 520 -10.76 -27.69 -27.03
CA ILE A 520 -11.45 -27.27 -28.27
C ILE A 520 -12.48 -28.33 -28.70
N SER A 521 -12.12 -29.61 -28.63
CA SER A 521 -13.03 -30.72 -28.95
C SER A 521 -14.24 -30.74 -28.04
N LEU A 522 -14.03 -30.50 -26.73
CA LEU A 522 -15.11 -30.41 -25.75
C LEU A 522 -16.06 -29.24 -26.06
N ALA A 523 -15.52 -28.05 -26.32
CA ALA A 523 -16.33 -26.88 -26.66
C ALA A 523 -17.08 -27.03 -27.99
N LEU A 524 -16.48 -27.68 -28.99
CA LEU A 524 -17.15 -28.00 -30.24
C LEU A 524 -18.31 -28.97 -30.03
N SER A 525 -18.15 -30.00 -29.19
CA SER A 525 -19.25 -30.92 -28.86
C SER A 525 -20.42 -30.17 -28.22
N GLU A 526 -20.14 -29.25 -27.31
CA GLU A 526 -21.18 -28.43 -26.66
C GLU A 526 -21.88 -27.51 -27.68
N LEU A 527 -21.13 -26.81 -28.53
CA LEU A 527 -21.71 -25.95 -29.57
C LEU A 527 -22.55 -26.75 -30.57
N ASP A 528 -22.08 -27.94 -30.98
CA ASP A 528 -22.81 -28.79 -31.90
C ASP A 528 -24.11 -29.31 -31.27
N GLU A 529 -24.14 -29.62 -29.97
CA GLU A 529 -25.37 -29.96 -29.25
C GLU A 529 -26.37 -28.80 -29.23
N ILE A 530 -25.91 -27.57 -28.95
CA ILE A 530 -26.73 -26.35 -28.92
C ILE A 530 -27.37 -26.09 -30.29
N PHE A 531 -26.61 -26.17 -31.39
CA PHE A 531 -27.09 -25.79 -32.73
C PHE A 531 -27.67 -26.94 -33.56
N SER A 532 -27.50 -28.21 -33.17
CA SER A 532 -28.14 -29.35 -33.83
C SER A 532 -29.60 -29.56 -33.41
N GLY A 533 -30.12 -28.75 -32.48
CA GLY A 533 -31.50 -28.85 -32.00
C GLY A 533 -31.75 -30.03 -31.05
N SER A 534 -30.69 -30.67 -30.54
CA SER A 534 -30.77 -31.84 -29.65
C SER A 534 -31.11 -31.49 -28.19
N MET A 535 -31.11 -30.22 -27.79
CA MET A 535 -31.51 -29.81 -26.44
C MET A 535 -33.03 -29.97 -26.25
N SER A 536 -33.43 -31.16 -25.79
CA SER A 536 -34.75 -31.36 -25.18
C SER A 536 -34.90 -30.41 -23.98
N THR A 537 -36.05 -29.74 -23.94
CA THR A 537 -36.53 -28.83 -22.90
C THR A 537 -36.11 -29.21 -21.47
N HIS A 538 -34.97 -28.72 -21.00
CA HIS A 538 -34.66 -28.59 -19.57
C HIS A 538 -34.28 -27.13 -19.28
N SER A 539 -35.33 -26.37 -18.94
CA SER A 539 -35.31 -25.13 -18.15
C SER A 539 -34.11 -24.18 -18.37
N MET A 540 -34.18 -23.37 -19.42
CA MET A 540 -33.44 -22.11 -19.48
C MET A 540 -33.99 -21.13 -18.43
N HIS A 541 -33.44 -21.15 -17.23
CA HIS A 541 -33.54 -20.00 -16.31
C HIS A 541 -32.12 -19.54 -15.94
N PRO A 542 -31.59 -18.52 -16.63
CA PRO A 542 -30.32 -17.90 -16.27
C PRO A 542 -30.63 -16.73 -15.34
N HIS A 543 -30.78 -16.95 -14.02
CA HIS A 543 -30.89 -15.80 -13.12
C HIS A 543 -30.18 -15.92 -11.76
N GLU A 544 -29.78 -17.10 -11.29
CA GLU A 544 -29.16 -17.22 -9.95
C GLU A 544 -27.84 -18.00 -9.86
N SER A 545 -27.42 -18.69 -10.93
CA SER A 545 -26.29 -19.64 -10.85
C SER A 545 -24.89 -18.98 -10.90
N MET A 546 -24.70 -17.98 -11.78
CA MET A 546 -23.37 -17.39 -11.98
C MET A 546 -22.87 -16.55 -10.81
N VAL A 547 -23.76 -15.82 -10.12
CA VAL A 547 -23.40 -15.01 -8.95
C VAL A 547 -22.95 -15.93 -7.80
N ARG A 548 -23.64 -17.06 -7.55
CA ARG A 548 -23.24 -18.02 -6.51
C ARG A 548 -21.94 -18.77 -6.81
N SER A 549 -21.63 -19.05 -8.07
CA SER A 549 -20.41 -19.78 -8.45
C SER A 549 -19.13 -19.02 -8.08
N PHE A 550 -19.06 -17.71 -8.38
CA PHE A 550 -17.86 -16.91 -8.08
C PHE A 550 -17.81 -16.45 -6.61
N PHE A 551 -18.95 -16.06 -6.01
CA PHE A 551 -18.99 -15.72 -4.59
C PHE A 551 -18.79 -16.95 -3.69
N GLY A 552 -19.34 -18.10 -4.05
CA GLY A 552 -19.05 -19.37 -3.40
C GLY A 552 -17.57 -19.75 -3.48
N ARG A 553 -16.89 -19.37 -4.58
CA ARG A 553 -15.43 -19.48 -4.72
C ARG A 553 -14.71 -18.45 -3.83
N ILE A 554 -15.09 -17.17 -3.72
CA ILE A 554 -14.40 -16.23 -2.80
C ILE A 554 -14.63 -16.58 -1.30
N TYR A 555 -15.85 -16.96 -0.92
CA TYR A 555 -16.20 -17.30 0.47
C TYR A 555 -15.59 -18.63 0.96
N ARG A 556 -15.30 -19.58 0.06
CA ARG A 556 -14.62 -20.83 0.42
C ARG A 556 -13.12 -20.61 0.69
N TYR A 557 -12.56 -19.49 0.21
CA TYR A 557 -11.14 -19.14 0.31
C TYR A 557 -10.86 -18.10 1.41
N LEU A 558 -11.82 -17.21 1.72
CA LEU A 558 -11.82 -16.42 2.96
C LEU A 558 -12.36 -17.27 4.11
N ARG A 559 -11.62 -18.32 4.50
CA ARG A 559 -11.90 -19.08 5.73
C ARG A 559 -11.54 -18.21 6.94
N TYR A 560 -12.38 -17.23 7.25
CA TYR A 560 -12.39 -16.62 8.57
C TYR A 560 -12.57 -17.76 9.58
N PRO A 561 -11.72 -17.89 10.61
CA PRO A 561 -12.02 -18.77 11.71
C PRO A 561 -13.31 -18.27 12.33
N ARG A 562 -14.41 -19.00 12.09
CA ARG A 562 -15.66 -18.85 12.81
C ARG A 562 -15.29 -18.91 14.29
N ARG A 563 -15.40 -17.78 15.00
CA ARG A 563 -15.33 -17.76 16.46
C ARG A 563 -16.28 -18.84 16.94
N ARG A 564 -15.76 -19.86 17.63
CA ARG A 564 -16.59 -20.68 18.52
C ARG A 564 -17.17 -19.71 19.54
N GLU A 565 -18.48 -19.51 19.49
CA GLU A 565 -19.22 -19.07 20.66
C GLU A 565 -18.81 -20.00 21.81
N LYS A 566 -18.31 -19.39 22.88
CA LYS A 566 -18.08 -20.10 24.13
C LYS A 566 -19.46 -20.36 24.71
N ASP A 567 -19.80 -21.64 24.81
CA ASP A 567 -20.89 -22.09 25.66
C ASP A 567 -20.68 -21.52 27.08
N GLU A 568 -21.71 -20.85 27.56
CA GLU A 568 -21.87 -20.48 28.96
C GLU A 568 -21.86 -21.76 29.80
N VAL A 569 -20.82 -21.93 30.62
CA VAL A 569 -20.86 -22.87 31.75
C VAL A 569 -21.39 -22.09 32.94
N GLN A 570 -22.61 -22.46 33.35
CA GLN A 570 -23.17 -22.14 34.66
C GLN A 570 -22.25 -22.67 35.75
N VAL A 571 -21.85 -21.78 36.67
CA VAL A 571 -21.63 -22.07 38.10
C VAL A 571 -22.35 -20.99 38.89
#